data_AF-A0A6M0AA86-F1
#
_entry.id   AF-A0A6M0AA86-F1
#
_cell.length_a   1.000
_cell.length_b   1.000
_cell.length_c   1.000
_cell.angle_alpha   90.00
_cell.angle_beta   90.00
_cell.angle_gamma   90.00
#
_symmetry.space_group_name_H-M   'P 1'
#
loop_
_entity.id
_entity.type
_entity.pdbx_description
1 polymer ?
#
loop_
_entity_poly.entity_id
_entity_poly.type
_entity_poly.pdbx_seq_one_letter_code
_entity_poly.pdbx_strand_id
1 'polypeptide(L)'
;AVALSCVSEQEEDTTHAINLDVGFETISKTWKKGGNSMARKVRKAIKEGVSVTTASTLDQWWEYYQVYQDSLRRWGDNSLGSYSWELFKTIFKRNSPNVKLWVAHYQDQIISGALCFYAKKHVVYWHGSSLEKYLNLRPVNLVMYEIVKDSCEQGYSWFDFNPSGGLPGVIAFKKSFGAEPLDCYMIYVDHKLRRMVKPLKPLKKILMPYYPRAN
;
A
#
# COMPACT_ATOMS: atom_id res chain seq x y z
N ALA A 1 2.45 -21.58 -5.96
CA ALA A 1 1.07 -21.78 -5.52
C ALA A 1 1.11 -22.11 -4.03
N VAL A 2 0.35 -21.41 -3.18
CA VAL A 2 0.16 -21.83 -1.79
C VAL A 2 -0.67 -23.11 -1.85
N ALA A 3 -0.20 -24.20 -1.25
CA ALA A 3 -1.00 -25.43 -1.17
C ALA A 3 -2.26 -25.13 -0.35
N LEU A 4 -3.45 -25.40 -0.91
CA LEU A 4 -4.75 -25.20 -0.24
C LEU A 4 -4.81 -25.84 1.16
N SER A 5 -3.98 -26.86 1.41
CA SER A 5 -3.78 -27.50 2.71
C SER A 5 -3.29 -26.58 3.84
N CYS A 6 -2.84 -25.36 3.53
CA CYS A 6 -2.35 -24.39 4.50
C CYS A 6 -3.34 -23.24 4.77
N VAL A 7 -4.46 -23.18 4.04
CA VAL A 7 -5.51 -22.20 4.28
C VAL A 7 -6.19 -22.52 5.60
N SER A 8 -6.19 -21.56 6.53
CA SER A 8 -6.84 -21.71 7.83
C SER A 8 -8.25 -21.14 7.85
N GLU A 9 -8.51 -20.10 7.06
CA GLU A 9 -9.76 -19.34 7.07
C GLU A 9 -9.89 -18.55 5.77
N GLN A 10 -11.12 -18.34 5.30
CA GLN A 10 -11.45 -17.53 4.14
C GLN A 10 -12.62 -16.62 4.50
N GLU A 11 -12.45 -15.32 4.26
CA GLU A 11 -13.48 -14.30 4.50
C GLU A 11 -13.74 -13.53 3.20
N GLU A 12 -15.00 -13.16 2.98
CA GLU A 12 -15.37 -12.22 1.91
C GLU A 12 -14.96 -10.81 2.30
N ASP A 13 -14.35 -10.08 1.36
CA ASP A 13 -13.99 -8.67 1.52
C ASP A 13 -14.14 -7.95 0.17
N THR A 14 -14.00 -6.63 0.18
CA THR A 14 -14.09 -5.80 -1.01
C THR A 14 -12.76 -5.11 -1.28
N THR A 15 -12.15 -5.43 -2.41
CA THR A 15 -11.04 -4.63 -2.94
C THR A 15 -11.57 -3.45 -3.77
N HIS A 16 -10.73 -2.46 -4.03
CA HIS A 16 -11.05 -1.40 -5.00
C HIS A 16 -10.03 -1.45 -6.13
N ALA A 17 -10.49 -1.60 -7.36
CA ALA A 17 -9.62 -1.73 -8.52
C ALA A 17 -10.02 -0.79 -9.64
N ILE A 18 -9.06 -0.48 -10.51
CA ILE A 18 -9.27 0.27 -11.75
C ILE A 18 -9.04 -0.69 -12.91
N ASN A 19 -10.02 -0.77 -13.82
CA ASN A 19 -9.82 -1.40 -15.11
C ASN A 19 -8.92 -0.50 -15.97
N LEU A 20 -7.72 -0.99 -16.30
CA LEU A 20 -6.71 -0.27 -17.08
C LEU A 20 -6.87 -0.43 -18.59
N ASP A 21 -7.65 -1.41 -19.06
CA ASP A 21 -7.84 -1.69 -20.50
C ASP A 21 -8.56 -0.55 -21.23
N VAL A 22 -9.30 0.29 -20.49
CA VAL A 22 -9.97 1.49 -21.05
C VAL A 22 -9.01 2.64 -21.36
N GLY A 23 -7.75 2.51 -20.93
CA GLY A 23 -6.68 3.48 -21.14
C GLY A 23 -6.69 4.66 -20.16
N PHE A 24 -5.50 5.25 -19.98
CA PHE A 24 -5.26 6.31 -19.00
C PHE A 24 -6.13 7.56 -19.22
N GLU A 25 -6.34 7.97 -20.47
CA GLU A 25 -7.17 9.12 -20.82
C GLU A 25 -8.65 8.94 -20.46
N THR A 26 -9.15 7.71 -20.52
CA THR A 26 -10.52 7.40 -20.10
C THR A 26 -10.62 7.41 -18.57
N ILE A 27 -9.65 6.80 -17.89
CA ILE A 27 -9.57 6.77 -16.42
C ILE A 27 -9.48 8.19 -15.86
N SER A 28 -8.62 9.04 -16.42
CA SER A 28 -8.39 10.41 -15.93
C SER A 28 -9.65 11.28 -15.99
N LYS A 29 -10.56 11.00 -16.95
CA LYS A 29 -11.86 11.67 -17.07
C LYS A 29 -12.85 11.27 -15.99
N THR A 30 -12.70 10.10 -15.36
CA THR A 30 -13.56 9.66 -14.24
C THR A 30 -13.28 10.42 -12.95
N TRP A 31 -12.11 11.06 -12.84
CA TRP A 31 -11.73 11.78 -11.63
C TRP A 31 -12.66 12.96 -11.39
N LYS A 32 -13.18 13.07 -10.16
CA LYS A 32 -14.14 14.11 -9.75
C LYS A 32 -13.65 15.49 -10.21
N LYS A 33 -14.53 16.27 -10.85
CA LYS A 33 -14.27 17.67 -11.22
C LYS A 33 -14.42 18.58 -9.98
N GLY A 34 -13.83 19.78 -10.03
CA GLY A 34 -13.93 20.79 -8.96
C GLY A 34 -12.65 20.97 -8.13
N GLY A 35 -12.75 21.77 -7.05
CA GLY A 35 -11.61 22.27 -6.27
C GLY A 35 -10.67 21.19 -5.68
N ASN A 36 -11.21 20.01 -5.39
CA ASN A 36 -10.52 18.89 -4.77
C ASN A 36 -10.23 17.72 -5.72
N SER A 37 -10.26 17.95 -7.04
CA SER A 37 -10.03 16.92 -8.05
C SER A 37 -8.64 16.30 -7.97
N MET A 38 -8.52 15.03 -8.39
CA MET A 38 -7.24 14.34 -8.53
C MET A 38 -6.28 15.14 -9.41
N ALA A 39 -6.76 15.59 -10.58
CA ALA A 39 -5.98 16.38 -11.52
C ALA A 39 -5.44 17.70 -10.93
N ARG A 40 -6.16 18.36 -10.00
CA ARG A 40 -5.65 19.54 -9.30
C ARG A 40 -4.58 19.18 -8.27
N LYS A 41 -4.74 18.07 -7.55
CA LYS A 41 -3.75 17.59 -6.57
C LYS A 41 -2.45 17.21 -7.25
N VAL A 42 -2.51 16.51 -8.38
CA VAL A 42 -1.35 16.15 -9.21
C VAL A 42 -0.64 17.40 -9.74
N ARG A 43 -1.39 18.33 -10.36
CA ARG A 43 -0.81 19.61 -10.83
C ARG A 43 -0.21 20.42 -9.69
N LYS A 44 -0.82 20.41 -8.50
CA LYS A 44 -0.23 21.03 -7.32
C LYS A 44 1.10 20.37 -6.96
N ALA A 45 1.16 19.06 -6.81
CA ALA A 45 2.38 18.34 -6.47
C ALA A 45 3.53 18.70 -7.44
N ILE A 46 3.26 18.64 -8.75
CA ILE A 46 4.23 19.00 -9.79
C ILE A 46 4.66 20.47 -9.66
N LYS A 47 3.70 21.40 -9.52
CA LYS A 47 3.99 22.84 -9.40
C LYS A 47 4.84 23.15 -8.17
N GLU A 48 4.61 22.46 -7.06
CA GLU A 48 5.38 22.62 -5.83
C GLU A 48 6.75 21.95 -5.92
N GLY A 49 7.08 21.23 -7.00
CA GLY A 49 8.40 20.62 -7.22
C GLY A 49 8.52 19.17 -6.76
N VAL A 50 7.40 18.46 -6.58
CA VAL A 50 7.41 17.02 -6.30
C VAL A 50 7.65 16.26 -7.61
N SER A 51 8.58 15.31 -7.60
CA SER A 51 8.83 14.37 -8.69
C SER A 51 8.66 12.92 -8.20
N VAL A 52 8.51 11.97 -9.11
CA VAL A 52 8.34 10.55 -8.78
C VAL A 52 9.31 9.70 -9.59
N THR A 53 9.95 8.74 -8.93
CA THR A 53 10.85 7.75 -9.55
C THR A 53 10.62 6.36 -8.95
N THR A 54 11.30 5.35 -9.48
CA THR A 54 11.41 4.04 -8.83
C THR A 54 12.72 3.94 -8.04
N ALA A 55 12.63 3.52 -6.78
CA ALA A 55 13.77 3.30 -5.92
C ALA A 55 14.56 2.06 -6.39
N SER A 56 15.85 2.25 -6.67
CA SER A 56 16.76 1.23 -7.21
C SER A 56 17.85 0.80 -6.22
N THR A 57 18.04 1.53 -5.13
CA THR A 57 19.08 1.26 -4.12
C THR A 57 18.49 0.88 -2.76
N LEU A 58 19.26 0.15 -1.96
CA LEU A 58 18.83 -0.22 -0.61
C LEU A 58 18.66 1.00 0.30
N ASP A 59 19.45 2.05 0.08
CA ASP A 59 19.37 3.30 0.85
C ASP A 59 18.05 4.03 0.61
N GLN A 60 17.58 4.11 -0.65
CA GLN A 60 16.25 4.65 -0.96
C GLN A 60 15.12 3.83 -0.34
N TRP A 61 15.26 2.50 -0.28
CA TRP A 61 14.29 1.64 0.42
C TRP A 61 14.31 1.88 1.93
N TRP A 62 15.49 2.14 2.50
CA TRP A 62 15.63 2.50 3.90
C TRP A 62 15.01 3.87 4.20
N GLU A 63 15.24 4.87 3.36
CA GLU A 63 14.59 6.18 3.46
C GLU A 63 13.05 6.05 3.40
N TYR A 64 12.54 5.26 2.46
CA TYR A 64 11.10 4.95 2.41
C TYR A 64 10.61 4.26 3.68
N TYR A 65 11.40 3.37 4.28
CA TYR A 65 11.05 2.76 5.55
C TYR A 65 10.93 3.80 6.67
N GLN A 66 11.78 4.84 6.69
CA GLN A 66 11.63 5.97 7.62
C GLN A 66 10.33 6.74 7.37
N VAL A 67 9.93 6.94 6.11
CA VAL A 67 8.62 7.52 5.76
C VAL A 67 7.46 6.69 6.30
N TYR A 68 7.60 5.37 6.27
CA TYR A 68 6.65 4.44 6.87
C TYR A 68 6.61 4.55 8.40
N GLN A 69 7.76 4.65 9.08
CA GLN A 69 7.80 4.86 10.53
C GLN A 69 7.08 6.14 10.96
N ASP A 70 7.24 7.24 10.21
CA ASP A 70 6.48 8.47 10.46
C ASP A 70 4.97 8.27 10.24
N SER A 71 4.59 7.51 9.21
CA SER A 71 3.18 7.17 8.97
C SER A 71 2.58 6.33 10.11
N LEU A 72 3.33 5.36 10.64
CA LEU A 72 2.92 4.56 11.80
C LEU A 72 2.72 5.44 13.04
N ARG A 73 3.67 6.35 13.32
CA ARG A 73 3.55 7.32 14.41
C ARG A 73 2.26 8.14 14.28
N ARG A 74 1.95 8.62 13.07
CA ARG A 74 0.75 9.40 12.78
C ARG A 74 -0.54 8.58 12.86
N TRP A 75 -0.53 7.31 12.46
CA TRP A 75 -1.71 6.44 12.52
C TRP A 75 -2.05 6.00 13.95
N GLY A 76 -1.04 5.84 14.81
CA GLY A 76 -1.22 5.43 16.20
C GLY A 76 -2.02 4.13 16.31
N ASP A 77 -3.01 4.12 17.19
CA ASP A 77 -3.87 2.94 17.44
C ASP A 77 -4.74 2.53 16.25
N ASN A 78 -4.85 3.36 15.21
CA ASN A 78 -5.59 3.01 13.98
C ASN A 78 -4.77 2.11 13.02
N SER A 79 -3.52 1.82 13.36
CA SER A 79 -2.67 0.91 12.60
C SER A 79 -3.19 -0.54 12.73
N LEU A 80 -3.48 -1.19 11.60
CA LEU A 80 -3.83 -2.61 11.55
C LEU A 80 -2.62 -3.54 11.79
N GLY A 81 -1.41 -2.98 11.87
CA GLY A 81 -0.18 -3.70 12.14
C GLY A 81 1.05 -2.96 11.63
N SER A 82 2.23 -3.41 12.06
CA SER A 82 3.50 -2.89 11.57
C SER A 82 4.33 -3.96 10.87
N TYR A 83 5.09 -3.52 9.87
CA TYR A 83 6.08 -4.34 9.18
C TYR A 83 7.49 -3.95 9.62
N SER A 84 8.34 -4.96 9.86
CA SER A 84 9.73 -4.72 10.20
C SER A 84 10.57 -4.38 8.96
N TRP A 85 11.73 -3.76 9.18
CA TRP A 85 12.67 -3.45 8.10
C TRP A 85 13.13 -4.70 7.35
N GLU A 86 13.29 -5.82 8.07
CA GLU A 86 13.73 -7.09 7.50
C GLU A 86 12.80 -7.57 6.39
N LEU A 87 11.50 -7.28 6.47
CA LEU A 87 10.56 -7.59 5.40
C LEU A 87 10.89 -6.79 4.13
N PHE A 88 11.01 -5.46 4.23
CA PHE A 88 11.35 -4.60 3.10
C PHE A 88 12.71 -4.94 2.49
N LYS A 89 13.72 -5.18 3.33
CA LYS A 89 15.06 -5.63 2.92
C LYS A 89 15.00 -6.98 2.19
N THR A 90 14.17 -7.91 2.67
CA THR A 90 13.97 -9.21 2.03
C THR A 90 13.30 -9.06 0.66
N ILE A 91 12.28 -8.20 0.56
CA ILE A 91 11.59 -7.90 -0.70
C ILE A 91 12.56 -7.29 -1.72
N PHE A 92 13.34 -6.28 -1.32
CA PHE A 92 14.38 -5.67 -2.17
C PHE A 92 15.37 -6.71 -2.70
N LYS A 93 15.88 -7.57 -1.81
CA LYS A 93 16.85 -8.63 -2.16
C LYS A 93 16.31 -9.66 -3.14
N ARG A 94 14.99 -9.76 -3.36
CA ARG A 94 14.44 -10.60 -4.42
C ARG A 94 14.86 -10.13 -5.81
N ASN A 95 15.27 -8.86 -5.95
CA ASN A 95 15.74 -8.23 -7.19
C ASN A 95 14.87 -8.61 -8.40
N SER A 96 13.56 -8.49 -8.23
CA SER A 96 12.58 -8.93 -9.20
C SER A 96 12.04 -7.74 -9.99
N PRO A 97 11.94 -7.81 -11.32
CA PRO A 97 11.33 -6.74 -12.13
C PRO A 97 9.84 -6.55 -11.82
N ASN A 98 9.23 -7.54 -11.16
CA ASN A 98 7.84 -7.55 -10.73
C ASN A 98 7.60 -6.86 -9.39
N VAL A 99 8.63 -6.23 -8.81
CA VAL A 99 8.54 -5.50 -7.54
C VAL A 99 9.09 -4.12 -7.79
N LYS A 100 8.25 -3.09 -7.66
CA LYS A 100 8.67 -1.70 -7.81
C LYS A 100 8.27 -0.92 -6.55
N LEU A 101 9.23 -0.24 -5.94
CA LEU A 101 8.98 0.79 -4.94
C LEU A 101 9.00 2.14 -5.65
N TRP A 102 7.84 2.75 -5.81
CA TRP A 102 7.69 4.10 -6.33
C TRP A 102 7.88 5.10 -5.19
N VAL A 103 8.67 6.15 -5.41
CA VAL A 103 9.00 7.14 -4.39
C VAL A 103 8.81 8.55 -4.94
N ALA A 104 8.23 9.42 -4.12
CA ALA A 104 8.11 10.84 -4.41
C ALA A 104 9.26 11.61 -3.76
N HIS A 105 9.95 12.43 -4.54
CA HIS A 105 11.01 13.30 -4.08
C HIS A 105 10.53 14.74 -3.94
N TYR A 106 11.03 15.43 -2.93
CA TYR A 106 10.93 16.88 -2.78
C TYR A 106 12.18 17.39 -2.09
N GLN A 107 12.89 18.34 -2.71
CA GLN A 107 14.15 18.90 -2.20
C GLN A 107 15.15 17.79 -1.80
N ASP A 108 15.41 16.87 -2.73
CA ASP A 108 16.33 15.72 -2.57
C ASP A 108 15.97 14.70 -1.48
N GLN A 109 14.79 14.82 -0.86
CA GLN A 109 14.30 13.90 0.15
C GLN A 109 13.15 13.03 -0.39
N ILE A 110 13.15 11.73 -0.08
CA ILE A 110 11.96 10.89 -0.27
C ILE A 110 10.89 11.26 0.77
N ILE A 111 9.73 11.72 0.30
CA ILE A 111 8.64 12.21 1.17
C ILE A 111 7.39 11.33 1.16
N SER A 112 7.29 10.41 0.20
CA SER A 112 6.17 9.49 0.03
C SER A 112 6.59 8.31 -0.82
N GLY A 113 5.84 7.22 -0.78
CA GLY A 113 6.04 6.13 -1.72
C GLY A 113 4.98 5.05 -1.65
N ALA A 114 5.04 4.15 -2.64
CA ALA A 114 4.14 3.04 -2.84
C ALA A 114 4.92 1.81 -3.33
N LEU A 115 4.86 0.73 -2.56
CA LEU A 115 5.39 -0.56 -2.96
C LEU A 115 4.30 -1.33 -3.71
N CYS A 116 4.59 -1.64 -4.97
CA CYS A 116 3.69 -2.35 -5.87
C CYS A 116 4.28 -3.70 -6.31
N PHE A 117 3.41 -4.69 -6.45
CA PHE A 117 3.72 -5.99 -7.04
C PHE A 117 3.01 -6.15 -8.38
N TYR A 118 3.74 -6.68 -9.35
CA TYR A 118 3.28 -6.84 -10.73
C TYR A 118 3.25 -8.32 -11.06
N ALA A 119 2.14 -8.80 -11.60
CA ALA A 119 2.03 -10.19 -12.04
C ALA A 119 1.01 -10.31 -13.16
N LYS A 120 1.42 -10.95 -14.26
CA LYS A 120 0.56 -11.16 -15.44
C LYS A 120 0.00 -9.81 -15.94
N LYS A 121 -1.30 -9.57 -15.74
CA LYS A 121 -2.04 -8.37 -16.14
C LYS A 121 -2.54 -7.55 -14.94
N HIS A 122 -2.00 -7.79 -13.75
CA HIS A 122 -2.38 -7.11 -12.51
C HIS A 122 -1.19 -6.39 -11.88
N VAL A 123 -1.49 -5.20 -11.37
CA VAL A 123 -0.63 -4.40 -10.50
C VAL A 123 -1.33 -4.24 -9.17
N VAL A 124 -0.66 -4.59 -8.08
CA VAL A 124 -1.21 -4.54 -6.73
C VAL A 124 -0.45 -3.49 -5.93
N TYR A 125 -1.16 -2.45 -5.48
CA TYR A 125 -0.67 -1.49 -4.50
C TYR A 125 -0.70 -2.13 -3.11
N TRP A 126 0.45 -2.67 -2.69
CA TRP A 126 0.55 -3.45 -1.46
C TRP A 126 0.75 -2.57 -0.23
N HIS A 127 1.57 -1.54 -0.34
CA HIS A 127 1.90 -0.68 0.78
C HIS A 127 2.18 0.75 0.33
N GLY A 128 1.77 1.75 1.11
CA GLY A 128 2.15 3.14 0.86
C GLY A 128 2.17 3.98 2.12
N SER A 129 2.99 5.02 2.07
CA SER A 129 3.30 5.86 3.24
C SER A 129 3.67 7.26 2.78
N SER A 130 3.53 8.25 3.67
CA SER A 130 3.86 9.64 3.38
C SER A 130 4.20 10.38 4.66
N LEU A 131 5.25 11.19 4.59
CA LEU A 131 5.66 12.06 5.68
C LEU A 131 4.56 13.08 5.98
N GLU A 132 4.18 13.20 7.24
CA GLU A 132 3.11 14.08 7.70
C GLU A 132 3.36 15.53 7.26
N LYS A 133 4.60 16.01 7.41
CA LYS A 133 5.05 17.36 7.07
C LYS A 133 4.73 17.77 5.62
N TYR A 134 4.68 16.82 4.69
CA TYR A 134 4.57 17.08 3.25
C TYR A 134 3.21 16.66 2.65
N LEU A 135 2.22 16.26 3.47
CA LEU A 135 0.89 15.87 2.98
C LEU A 135 0.17 17.00 2.22
N ASN A 136 0.47 18.25 2.55
CA ASN A 136 -0.04 19.44 1.86
C ASN A 136 0.41 19.54 0.40
N LEU A 137 1.55 18.93 0.04
CA LEU A 137 2.10 18.88 -1.32
C LEU A 137 1.41 17.83 -2.20
N ARG A 138 0.59 16.94 -1.62
CA ARG A 138 -0.12 15.86 -2.31
C ARG A 138 0.79 14.81 -2.99
N PRO A 139 1.89 14.35 -2.36
CA PRO A 139 2.84 13.47 -3.04
C PRO A 139 2.24 12.11 -3.41
N VAL A 140 1.43 11.51 -2.54
CA VAL A 140 0.77 10.22 -2.82
C VAL A 140 -0.17 10.30 -4.04
N ASN A 141 -0.78 11.46 -4.30
CA ASN A 141 -1.63 11.65 -5.47
C ASN A 141 -0.81 11.60 -6.77
N LEU A 142 0.39 12.18 -6.77
CA LEU A 142 1.30 12.10 -7.90
C LEU A 142 1.87 10.69 -8.07
N VAL A 143 2.25 10.02 -6.97
CA VAL A 143 2.72 8.62 -7.03
C VAL A 143 1.69 7.71 -7.68
N MET A 144 0.42 7.77 -7.23
CA MET A 144 -0.65 6.96 -7.82
C MET A 144 -0.94 7.33 -9.28
N TYR A 145 -0.88 8.62 -9.63
CA TYR A 145 -1.03 9.09 -11.01
C TYR A 145 0.02 8.44 -11.92
N GLU A 146 1.30 8.49 -11.54
CA GLU A 146 2.39 7.92 -12.33
C GLU A 146 2.30 6.40 -12.42
N ILE A 147 1.95 5.71 -11.33
CA ILE A 147 1.79 4.25 -11.36
C ILE A 147 0.66 3.82 -12.30
N VAL A 148 -0.51 4.47 -12.21
CA VAL A 148 -1.66 4.12 -13.07
C VAL A 148 -1.33 4.40 -14.54
N LYS A 149 -0.68 5.54 -14.82
CA LYS A 149 -0.22 5.90 -16.16
C LYS A 149 0.76 4.87 -16.73
N ASP A 150 1.83 4.59 -15.99
CA ASP A 150 2.85 3.59 -16.36
C ASP A 150 2.24 2.19 -16.55
N SER A 151 1.28 1.81 -15.70
CA SER A 151 0.62 0.51 -15.79
C SER A 151 -0.25 0.38 -17.04
N CYS A 152 -0.93 1.46 -17.45
CA CYS A 152 -1.63 1.51 -18.74
C CYS A 152 -0.64 1.41 -19.91
N GLU A 153 0.45 2.18 -19.88
CA GLU A 153 1.47 2.20 -20.95
C GLU A 153 2.16 0.84 -21.12
N GLN A 154 2.38 0.11 -20.02
CA GLN A 154 2.93 -1.25 -20.03
C GLN A 154 1.88 -2.35 -20.35
N GLY A 155 0.62 -1.99 -20.57
CA GLY A 155 -0.43 -2.93 -20.98
C GLY A 155 -0.88 -3.88 -19.87
N TYR A 156 -0.85 -3.47 -18.61
CA TYR A 156 -1.58 -4.15 -17.53
C TYR A 156 -3.07 -3.86 -17.66
N SER A 157 -3.91 -4.78 -17.17
CA SER A 157 -5.38 -4.67 -17.27
C SER A 157 -6.03 -4.22 -15.96
N TRP A 158 -5.34 -4.38 -14.83
CA TRP A 158 -5.90 -4.02 -13.51
C TRP A 158 -4.87 -3.36 -12.61
N PHE A 159 -5.30 -2.29 -11.95
CA PHE A 159 -4.64 -1.71 -10.81
C PHE A 159 -5.50 -1.92 -9.56
N ASP A 160 -5.00 -2.69 -8.60
CA ASP A 160 -5.71 -3.11 -7.41
C ASP A 160 -5.16 -2.39 -6.17
N PHE A 161 -6.01 -1.64 -5.47
CA PHE A 161 -5.66 -0.92 -4.24
C PHE A 161 -5.70 -1.77 -2.97
N ASN A 162 -5.94 -3.08 -3.09
CA ASN A 162 -6.26 -4.00 -1.99
C ASN A 162 -7.53 -3.61 -1.21
N PRO A 163 -7.96 -4.45 -0.25
CA PRO A 163 -9.01 -4.10 0.68
C PRO A 163 -8.71 -2.86 1.53
N SER A 164 -9.77 -2.23 2.04
CA SER A 164 -9.66 -0.97 2.79
C SER A 164 -9.76 -1.14 4.31
N GLY A 165 -9.92 -2.38 4.80
CA GLY A 165 -10.13 -2.67 6.22
C GLY A 165 -11.34 -1.94 6.81
N GLY A 166 -12.36 -1.65 5.99
CA GLY A 166 -13.55 -0.89 6.40
C GLY A 166 -13.35 0.61 6.65
N LEU A 167 -12.14 1.17 6.47
CA LEU A 167 -11.85 2.57 6.81
C LEU A 167 -12.47 3.55 5.79
N PRO A 168 -13.43 4.43 6.18
CA PRO A 168 -14.14 5.29 5.24
C PRO A 168 -13.23 6.26 4.46
N GLY A 169 -12.19 6.79 5.12
CA GLY A 169 -11.22 7.69 4.49
C GLY A 169 -10.37 7.00 3.41
N VAL A 170 -10.02 5.72 3.63
CA VAL A 170 -9.25 4.91 2.68
C VAL A 170 -10.13 4.56 1.48
N ILE A 171 -11.40 4.19 1.71
CA ILE A 171 -12.38 3.94 0.66
C ILE A 171 -12.57 5.20 -0.20
N ALA A 172 -12.79 6.37 0.43
CA ALA A 172 -12.95 7.63 -0.27
C ALA A 172 -11.70 8.04 -1.08
N PHE A 173 -10.51 7.75 -0.55
CA PHE A 173 -9.24 7.95 -1.25
C PHE A 173 -9.18 7.10 -2.52
N LYS A 174 -9.41 5.79 -2.43
CA LYS A 174 -9.35 4.85 -3.58
C LYS A 174 -10.38 5.22 -4.65
N LYS A 175 -11.63 5.49 -4.25
CA LYS A 175 -12.70 5.97 -5.15
C LYS A 175 -12.36 7.28 -5.85
N SER A 176 -11.50 8.13 -5.27
CA SER A 176 -11.08 9.38 -5.92
C SER A 176 -10.22 9.19 -7.17
N PHE A 177 -9.69 7.98 -7.39
CA PHE A 177 -8.94 7.59 -8.59
C PHE A 177 -9.81 6.90 -9.66
N GLY A 178 -11.12 6.79 -9.44
CA GLY A 178 -12.01 6.02 -10.31
C GLY A 178 -12.00 4.52 -10.02
N ALA A 179 -11.50 4.10 -8.85
CA ALA A 179 -11.52 2.70 -8.45
C ALA A 179 -12.93 2.26 -8.05
N GLU A 180 -13.33 1.10 -8.55
CA GLU A 180 -14.64 0.48 -8.29
C GLU A 180 -14.46 -0.68 -7.30
N PRO A 181 -15.46 -0.93 -6.43
CA PRO A 181 -15.43 -2.06 -5.53
C PRO A 181 -15.55 -3.38 -6.32
N LEU A 182 -14.71 -4.35 -6.00
CA LEU A 182 -14.80 -5.72 -6.51
C LEU A 182 -14.76 -6.69 -5.33
N ASP A 183 -15.62 -7.70 -5.38
CA ASP A 183 -15.63 -8.76 -4.38
C ASP A 183 -14.34 -9.58 -4.47
N CYS A 184 -13.75 -9.87 -3.32
CA CYS A 184 -12.54 -10.65 -3.21
C CYS A 184 -12.58 -11.52 -1.96
N TYR A 185 -11.71 -12.53 -1.92
CA TYR A 185 -11.56 -13.39 -0.76
C TYR A 185 -10.25 -13.08 -0.06
N MET A 186 -10.31 -12.79 1.24
CA MET A 186 -9.14 -12.80 2.09
C MET A 186 -8.85 -14.24 2.53
N ILE A 187 -7.66 -14.71 2.16
CA ILE A 187 -7.20 -16.06 2.49
C ILE A 187 -6.17 -15.94 3.60
N TYR A 188 -6.50 -16.50 4.77
CA TYR A 188 -5.58 -16.57 5.89
C TYR A 188 -4.81 -17.89 5.84
N VAL A 189 -3.49 -17.79 5.95
CA VAL A 189 -2.58 -18.94 5.93
C VAL A 189 -1.80 -18.94 7.24
N ASP A 190 -2.21 -19.79 8.18
CA ASP A 190 -1.49 -20.01 9.42
C ASP A 190 -0.48 -21.16 9.28
N HIS A 191 0.76 -20.96 9.76
CA HIS A 191 1.71 -22.05 9.90
C HIS A 191 1.14 -23.13 10.84
N LYS A 192 1.36 -24.42 10.56
CA LYS A 192 0.81 -25.54 11.36
C LYS A 192 1.03 -25.37 12.86
N LEU A 193 2.23 -24.95 13.26
CA LEU A 193 2.57 -24.67 14.66
C LEU A 193 1.74 -23.53 15.26
N ARG A 194 1.50 -22.44 14.51
CA ARG A 194 0.66 -21.31 14.95
C ARG A 194 -0.79 -21.75 15.16
N ARG A 195 -1.29 -22.66 14.32
CA ARG A 195 -2.64 -23.24 14.44
C ARG A 195 -2.79 -24.07 15.72
N MET A 196 -1.76 -24.81 16.12
CA MET A 196 -1.76 -25.60 17.37
C MET A 196 -1.76 -24.71 18.63
N VAL A 197 -1.12 -23.54 18.58
CA VAL A 197 -1.04 -22.63 19.75
C VAL A 197 -2.09 -21.51 19.76
N LYS A 198 -2.82 -21.27 18.66
CA LYS A 198 -3.92 -20.28 18.56
C LYS A 198 -4.99 -20.48 19.66
N PRO A 199 -5.42 -21.71 20.00
CA PRO A 199 -6.39 -21.97 21.09
C PRO A 199 -5.83 -21.69 22.49
N LEU A 200 -4.50 -21.67 22.64
CA LEU A 200 -3.82 -21.47 23.93
C LEU A 200 -3.55 -19.98 24.24
N LYS A 201 -3.78 -19.07 23.28
CA LYS A 201 -3.63 -17.61 23.47
C LYS A 201 -4.53 -17.02 24.57
N PRO A 202 -5.83 -17.36 24.68
CA PRO A 202 -6.65 -16.86 25.79
C PRO A 202 -6.15 -17.34 27.17
N LEU A 203 -5.56 -18.54 27.27
CA LEU A 203 -4.93 -19.05 28.50
C LEU A 203 -3.68 -18.26 28.90
N LYS A 204 -2.86 -17.81 27.92
CA LYS A 204 -1.69 -16.95 28.20
C LYS A 204 -2.08 -15.58 28.78
N LYS A 205 -3.24 -15.04 28.39
CA LYS A 205 -3.76 -13.76 28.92
C LYS A 205 -4.27 -13.90 30.36
N ILE A 206 -4.78 -15.09 30.72
CA ILE A 206 -5.23 -15.44 32.08
C ILE A 206 -4.03 -15.74 33.00
N LEU A 207 -2.93 -16.29 32.48
CA LEU A 207 -1.72 -16.65 33.25
C LEU A 207 -0.66 -15.54 33.33
N MET A 208 -0.86 -14.40 32.66
CA MET A 208 0.09 -13.28 32.62
C MET A 208 0.12 -12.27 33.80
N PRO A 209 -0.64 -12.38 34.91
CA PRO A 209 -0.38 -11.52 36.08
C PRO A 209 0.95 -11.80 36.80
N TYR A 210 1.66 -12.89 36.48
CA TYR A 210 2.79 -13.39 37.28
C TYR A 210 4.19 -13.19 36.69
N TYR A 211 4.36 -12.34 35.66
CA TYR A 211 5.69 -11.98 35.17
C TYR A 211 6.01 -10.50 35.47
N PRO A 212 7.00 -10.20 36.34
CA PRO A 212 7.41 -8.84 36.59
C PRO A 212 8.03 -8.25 35.32
N ARG A 213 7.64 -7.02 34.99
CA ARG A 213 8.28 -6.23 33.93
C ARG A 213 9.73 -5.98 34.34
N ALA A 214 10.68 -6.45 33.54
CA ALA A 214 12.07 -6.03 33.69
C ALA A 214 12.21 -4.59 33.17
N ASN A 215 12.86 -3.75 33.99
CA ASN A 215 13.18 -2.35 33.72
C ASN A 215 14.05 -2.15 32.48
#